data_AF-A0A941QKQ7-F1
#
_entry.id   AF-A0A941QKQ7-F1
#
_cell.length_a   1.000
_cell.length_b   1.000
_cell.length_c   1.000
_cell.angle_alpha   90.00
_cell.angle_beta   90.00
_cell.angle_gamma   90.00
#
_symmetry.space_group_name_H-M   'P 1'
#
loop_
_entity.id
_entity.type
_entity.pdbx_description
1 polymer ?
#
loop_
_entity_poly.entity_id
_entity_poly.type
_entity_poly.pdbx_seq_one_letter_code
_entity_poly.pdbx_strand_id
1 'polypeptide(L)'
;MEPFSLLSVGMITVVEYDKQLHLLTGAAIHIAAEEFQLTPLEACLLSFGAGLAKEAWDSRGHGDVEFGDLAATAFGCQFIIRF
;
A
#
# COMPACT_ATOMS: atom_id res chain seq x y z
N MET A 1 -5.07 -9.14 -19.27
CA MET A 1 -4.87 -8.93 -17.82
C MET A 1 -3.41 -8.62 -17.65
N GLU A 2 -3.08 -7.38 -17.26
CA GLU A 2 -1.69 -6.96 -17.09
C GLU A 2 -1.01 -7.86 -16.03
N PRO A 3 0.25 -8.27 -16.22
CA PRO A 3 0.96 -9.15 -15.27
C PRO A 3 1.00 -8.58 -13.86
N PHE A 4 0.98 -7.25 -13.73
CA PHE A 4 0.89 -6.54 -12.44
C PHE A 4 -0.45 -6.78 -11.73
N SER A 5 -1.57 -6.85 -12.46
CA SER A 5 -2.88 -7.14 -11.88
C SER A 5 -2.96 -8.55 -11.29
N LEU A 6 -2.27 -9.52 -11.89
CA LEU A 6 -2.17 -10.89 -11.35
C LEU A 6 -1.31 -10.93 -10.08
N LEU A 7 -0.26 -10.12 -10.00
CA LEU A 7 0.58 -10.00 -8.80
C LEU A 7 -0.21 -9.39 -7.62
N SER A 8 -0.98 -8.34 -7.90
CA SER A 8 -1.88 -7.68 -6.94
C SER A 8 -2.96 -8.64 -6.40
N VAL A 9 -3.58 -9.44 -7.28
CA VAL A 9 -4.58 -10.45 -6.88
C VAL A 9 -3.94 -11.62 -6.10
N GLY A 10 -2.73 -12.03 -6.45
CA GLY A 10 -1.98 -13.04 -5.70
C GLY A 10 -1.61 -12.57 -4.28
N MET A 11 -1.26 -11.30 -4.13
CA MET A 11 -0.99 -10.68 -2.82
C MET A 11 -2.25 -10.60 -1.94
N ILE A 12 -3.44 -10.42 -2.54
CA ILE A 12 -4.69 -10.40 -1.77
C ILE A 12 -5.10 -11.81 -1.32
N THR A 13 -4.85 -12.85 -2.11
CA THR A 13 -5.41 -14.19 -1.84
C THR A 13 -4.51 -15.12 -1.03
N VAL A 14 -3.20 -14.84 -0.92
CA VAL A 14 -2.22 -15.75 -0.29
C VAL A 14 -1.59 -15.16 0.98
N VAL A 15 -1.69 -13.85 1.21
CA VAL A 15 -0.99 -13.18 2.31
C VAL A 15 -1.89 -13.07 3.55
N GLU A 16 -1.28 -13.10 4.74
CA GLU A 16 -1.97 -12.94 6.01
C GLU A 16 -2.87 -11.68 6.04
N TYR A 17 -3.97 -11.75 6.80
CA TYR A 17 -4.97 -10.67 6.88
C TYR A 17 -4.36 -9.31 7.19
N ASP A 18 -3.34 -9.28 8.05
CA ASP A 18 -2.57 -8.10 8.39
C ASP A 18 -1.98 -7.40 7.14
N LYS A 19 -1.31 -8.14 6.26
CA LYS A 19 -0.73 -7.56 5.03
C LYS A 19 -1.78 -7.15 4.02
N GLN A 20 -2.96 -7.80 4.01
CA GLN A 20 -4.08 -7.34 3.21
C GLN A 20 -4.53 -5.93 3.64
N LEU A 21 -4.54 -5.63 4.93
CA LEU A 21 -4.86 -4.29 5.44
C LEU A 21 -3.81 -3.25 5.02
N HIS A 22 -2.53 -3.61 5.06
CA HIS A 22 -1.46 -2.74 4.54
C HIS A 22 -1.62 -2.44 3.05
N LEU A 23 -1.93 -3.47 2.25
CA LEU A 23 -2.18 -3.32 0.83
C LEU A 23 -3.43 -2.48 0.53
N LEU A 24 -4.52 -2.68 1.27
CA LEU A 24 -5.71 -1.83 1.18
C LEU A 24 -5.43 -0.38 1.60
N THR A 25 -4.56 -0.17 2.58
CA THR A 25 -4.14 1.17 3.01
C THR A 25 -3.43 1.91 1.88
N GLY A 26 -2.52 1.26 1.15
CA GLY A 26 -1.89 1.85 -0.03
C GLY A 26 -2.90 2.18 -1.14
N ALA A 27 -3.89 1.32 -1.35
CA ALA A 27 -4.96 1.59 -2.32
C ALA A 27 -5.83 2.79 -1.90
N ALA A 28 -6.15 2.90 -0.60
CA ALA A 28 -6.89 4.04 -0.05
C ALA A 28 -6.11 5.35 -0.18
N ILE A 29 -4.79 5.33 0.05
CA ILE A 29 -3.92 6.50 -0.18
C ILE A 29 -3.94 6.90 -1.66
N HIS A 30 -3.91 5.94 -2.58
CA HIS A 30 -3.97 6.23 -4.01
C HIS A 30 -5.28 6.91 -4.40
N ILE A 31 -6.42 6.39 -3.91
CA ILE A 31 -7.75 6.98 -4.15
C ILE A 31 -7.81 8.40 -3.58
N ALA A 32 -7.34 8.60 -2.35
CA ALA A 32 -7.30 9.93 -1.73
C ALA A 32 -6.40 10.90 -2.51
N ALA A 33 -5.29 10.42 -3.06
CA ALA A 33 -4.36 11.23 -3.86
C ALA A 33 -5.00 11.75 -5.17
N GLU A 34 -6.00 11.06 -5.72
CA GLU A 34 -6.77 11.55 -6.88
C GLU A 34 -7.55 12.84 -6.55
N GLU A 35 -8.07 12.97 -5.33
CA GLU A 35 -8.76 14.20 -4.88
C GLU A 35 -7.82 15.41 -4.85
N PHE A 36 -6.52 15.16 -4.62
CA PHE A 36 -5.48 16.18 -4.63
C PHE A 36 -4.82 16.38 -6.00
N GLN A 37 -5.34 15.74 -7.04
CA GLN A 37 -4.82 15.80 -8.40
C GLN A 37 -3.34 15.41 -8.51
N LEU A 38 -2.89 14.51 -7.63
CA LEU A 38 -1.52 14.01 -7.66
C LEU A 38 -1.33 13.05 -8.83
N THR A 39 -0.11 13.04 -9.37
CA THR A 39 0.28 12.06 -10.37
C THR A 39 0.33 10.65 -9.75
N PRO A 40 0.18 9.59 -10.56
CA PRO A 40 0.30 8.22 -10.05
C PRO A 40 1.62 7.94 -9.32
N LEU A 41 2.71 8.57 -9.78
CA LEU A 41 4.01 8.45 -9.12
C LEU A 41 4.02 9.12 -7.74
N GLU A 42 3.45 10.31 -7.61
CA GLU A 42 3.32 11.00 -6.31
C GLU A 42 2.45 10.20 -5.34
N ALA A 43 1.35 9.61 -5.82
CA ALA A 43 0.49 8.74 -5.02
C ALA A 43 1.23 7.47 -4.53
N CYS A 44 2.06 6.87 -5.37
CA CYS A 44 2.92 5.75 -4.97
C CYS A 44 4.00 6.16 -3.97
N LEU A 45 4.62 7.33 -4.15
CA LEU A 45 5.59 7.86 -3.19
C LEU A 45 4.94 8.18 -1.85
N LEU A 46 3.69 8.67 -1.84
CA LEU A 46 2.91 8.85 -0.61
C LEU A 46 2.62 7.52 0.08
N SER A 47 2.24 6.48 -0.67
CA SER A 47 2.00 5.15 -0.10
C SER A 47 3.27 4.55 0.50
N PHE A 48 4.41 4.69 -0.18
CA PHE A 48 5.71 4.29 0.35
C PHE A 48 6.09 5.10 1.60
N GLY A 49 5.90 6.42 1.58
CA GLY A 49 6.15 7.30 2.72
C GLY A 49 5.27 6.96 3.93
N ALA A 50 4.00 6.62 3.71
CA ALA A 50 3.09 6.19 4.77
C ALA A 50 3.54 4.86 5.40
N GLY A 51 3.98 3.90 4.59
CA GLY A 51 4.58 2.67 5.10
C GLY A 51 5.81 2.94 5.95
N LEU A 52 6.73 3.81 5.50
CA LEU A 52 7.91 4.19 6.29
C LEU A 52 7.53 4.88 7.60
N ALA A 53 6.51 5.75 7.57
CA ALA A 53 6.02 6.44 8.75
C ALA A 53 5.43 5.46 9.78
N LYS A 54 4.67 4.45 9.32
CA LYS A 54 4.17 3.37 10.18
C LYS A 54 5.32 2.58 10.82
N GLU A 55 6.30 2.15 10.03
CA GLU A 55 7.44 1.38 10.59
C GLU A 55 8.26 2.22 11.60
N ALA A 56 8.45 3.50 11.31
CA ALA A 56 9.07 4.43 12.25
C ALA A 56 8.25 4.61 13.54
N TRP A 57 6.92 4.59 13.45
CA TRP A 57 6.03 4.61 14.61
C TRP A 57 6.16 3.33 15.44
N ASP A 58 6.17 2.17 14.79
CA ASP A 58 6.27 0.87 15.46
C ASP A 58 7.61 0.68 16.16
N SER A 59 8.70 1.18 15.58
CA SER A 59 10.02 1.20 16.22
C SER A 59 10.07 1.91 17.58
N ARG A 60 9.03 2.68 17.92
CA ARG A 60 8.85 3.36 19.22
C ARG A 60 7.99 2.57 20.21
N GLY A 61 7.67 1.32 19.90
CA GLY A 61 6.91 0.41 20.76
C GLY A 61 5.40 0.43 20.51
N HIS A 62 4.96 0.89 19.34
CA HIS A 62 3.54 0.90 18.96
C HIS A 62 3.10 -0.33 18.16
N GLY A 63 4.04 -1.19 17.79
CA GLY A 63 3.83 -2.40 17.01
C GLY A 63 5.17 -3.09 16.73
N ASP A 64 5.14 -4.08 15.85
CA ASP A 64 6.34 -4.77 15.38
C ASP A 64 6.81 -4.15 14.07
N VAL A 65 8.12 -3.89 13.97
CA VAL A 65 8.73 -3.41 12.73
C VAL A 65 8.84 -4.57 11.74
N GLU A 66 8.15 -4.47 10.61
CA GLU A 66 8.12 -5.51 9.61
C GLU A 66 8.22 -4.93 8.19
N PHE A 67 9.24 -5.37 7.44
CA PHE A 67 9.42 -4.96 6.05
C PHE A 67 8.22 -5.34 5.16
N GLY A 68 7.50 -6.41 5.51
CA GLY A 68 6.29 -6.84 4.82
C GLY A 68 5.20 -5.77 4.79
N ASP A 69 5.06 -4.98 5.86
CA ASP A 69 4.04 -3.93 5.98
C ASP A 69 4.34 -2.73 5.10
N LEU A 70 5.61 -2.31 5.10
CA LEU A 70 6.11 -1.30 4.18
C LEU A 70 5.88 -1.74 2.73
N ALA A 71 6.28 -2.96 2.39
CA ALA A 71 6.18 -3.47 1.02
C ALA A 71 4.71 -3.58 0.57
N ALA A 72 3.83 -4.12 1.42
CA ALA A 72 2.40 -4.24 1.13
C ALA A 72 1.74 -2.85 0.98
N THR A 73 2.03 -1.91 1.88
CA THR A 73 1.52 -0.53 1.80
C THR A 73 1.99 0.18 0.53
N ALA A 74 3.27 0.04 0.18
CA ALA A 74 3.82 0.61 -1.05
C ALA A 74 3.20 0.00 -2.32
N PHE A 75 2.95 -1.32 -2.33
CA PHE A 75 2.34 -1.99 -3.49
C PHE A 75 0.85 -1.66 -3.68
N GLY A 76 0.17 -1.23 -2.62
CA GLY A 76 -1.24 -0.83 -2.68
C GLY A 76 -1.52 0.32 -3.65
N CYS A 77 -0.52 1.14 -3.99
CA CYS A 77 -0.71 2.24 -4.94
C CYS A 77 -0.97 1.79 -6.39
N GLN A 78 -0.79 0.51 -6.71
CA GLN A 78 -1.02 -0.03 -8.05
C GLN A 78 -2.50 -0.33 -8.33
N PHE A 79 -3.36 -0.25 -7.31
CA PHE A 79 -4.78 -0.52 -7.47
C PHE A 79 -5.49 0.69 -8.08
N ILE A 80 -5.96 0.51 -9.32
CA ILE A 80 -6.78 1.48 -10.03
C ILE A 80 -8.21 0.91 -10.09
N ILE A 81 -9.16 1.55 -9.42
CA ILE A 81 -10.59 1.21 -9.50
C ILE A 81 -11.21 2.02 -10.65
N ARG A 82 -11.68 1.36 -11.70
CA ARG A 82 -12.39 1.99 -12.83
C ARG A 82 -13.82 1.45 -12.91
N PHE A 83 -14.78 2.34 -13.15
CA PHE A 83 -16.21 2.03 -13.35
C PHE A 83 -16.60 2.13 -14.82
#